data_AF-A0A3M1CF48-F1
#
_entry.id   AF-A0A3M1CF48-F1
#
_cell.length_a   1.000
_cell.length_b   1.000
_cell.length_c   1.000
_cell.angle_alpha   90.00
_cell.angle_beta   90.00
_cell.angle_gamma   90.00
#
_symmetry.space_group_name_H-M   'P 1'
#
loop_
_entity.id
_entity.type
_entity.pdbx_description
1 polymer ?
#
loop_
_entity_poly.entity_id
_entity_poly.type
_entity_poly.pdbx_seq_one_letter_code
_entity_poly.pdbx_strand_id
1 'polypeptide(L)'
;KLVHLLMSMYEHIGKIPIRVGSRYGYAIDPVFEGLFLASALCVEEGLGTVKEVDWVARKALGLTVGSFTAMNLTGGNPLTDHGLEMEGKHLSPWFHSPRLMKEAIQSGKPWDVAKRGEKVEVPEDRARAITEALQGAYFGLVGQILDSGIVELSDLEMGLEIALDINPPFETINRMGVRRALELVEKYAESHPDFQVPECLRRAAAEDRPFKIDYLRRHDLGDVAWIRIRRPKVLNALNQQVYDQLAEVFGKLKNETDIKAVVISGYGVKAFVSGADINFLAELKTPEEAFEQTQRSKRAGLAIEALGKPVVAALNGLALGGGLELALCCSDIIVTEGLKIAAGLPEVNLGIIPGSGGTQRLPRWIGVEEASRMMRTGKPIYSKKGVELGLFSEQVPRTQLIERAVNRARDIASGKIRPRHPGPAPIDTPEKLPEVELGHLSRAIDAILCRAITEGCKKPLPEGLEFESRMFAECMKTKDMRIGLENFMKNGPRAKAEFVHE
;
A
#
# COMPACT_ATOMS: atom_id res chain seq x y z
N LYS A 1 22.96 7.59 -16.81
CA LYS A 1 23.57 7.67 -15.45
C LYS A 1 22.97 8.80 -14.61
N LEU A 2 23.00 10.06 -15.05
CA LEU A 2 22.47 11.21 -14.27
C LEU A 2 20.98 11.09 -13.92
N VAL A 3 20.12 10.69 -14.87
CA VAL A 3 18.69 10.50 -14.62
C VAL A 3 18.45 9.48 -13.50
N HIS A 4 19.10 8.31 -13.53
CA HIS A 4 18.98 7.32 -12.46
C HIS A 4 19.44 7.85 -11.10
N LEU A 5 20.51 8.64 -11.07
CA LEU A 5 20.99 9.27 -9.83
C LEU A 5 19.95 10.24 -9.28
N LEU A 6 19.37 11.10 -10.14
CA LEU A 6 18.31 12.03 -9.74
C LEU A 6 17.06 11.29 -9.26
N MET A 7 16.62 10.24 -9.98
CA MET A 7 15.46 9.43 -9.55
C MET A 7 15.71 8.76 -8.21
N SER A 8 16.92 8.22 -8.00
CA SER A 8 17.33 7.67 -6.71
C SER A 8 17.33 8.73 -5.60
N MET A 9 17.78 9.96 -5.88
CA MET A 9 17.71 11.08 -4.94
C MET A 9 16.27 11.46 -4.62
N TYR A 10 15.38 11.58 -5.61
CA TYR A 10 13.96 11.88 -5.38
C TYR A 10 13.32 10.82 -4.48
N GLU A 11 13.52 9.55 -4.80
CA GLU A 11 13.05 8.46 -3.94
C GLU A 11 13.64 8.58 -2.53
N HIS A 12 14.93 8.91 -2.41
CA HIS A 12 15.62 9.07 -1.14
C HIS A 12 14.99 10.15 -0.24
N ILE A 13 14.62 11.29 -0.83
CA ILE A 13 13.93 12.38 -0.11
C ILE A 13 12.42 12.17 0.02
N GLY A 14 11.92 10.97 -0.34
CA GLY A 14 10.51 10.62 -0.21
C GLY A 14 9.61 11.20 -1.30
N LYS A 15 10.19 11.69 -2.40
CA LYS A 15 9.45 12.10 -3.60
C LYS A 15 9.31 10.92 -4.56
N ILE A 16 8.21 10.90 -5.30
CA ILE A 16 7.85 9.79 -6.17
C ILE A 16 7.87 10.31 -7.60
N PRO A 17 8.93 10.03 -8.38
CA PRO A 17 8.97 10.45 -9.76
C PRO A 17 7.97 9.66 -10.59
N ILE A 18 7.10 10.36 -11.33
CA ILE A 18 6.17 9.77 -12.28
C ILE A 18 6.67 10.09 -13.69
N ARG A 19 6.70 9.07 -14.55
CA ARG A 19 7.05 9.26 -15.96
C ARG A 19 5.80 9.69 -16.71
N VAL A 20 5.88 10.87 -17.32
CA VAL A 20 4.85 11.50 -18.15
C VAL A 20 5.38 11.60 -19.58
N GLY A 21 4.94 10.68 -20.43
CA GLY A 21 5.42 10.46 -21.78
C GLY A 21 6.92 10.17 -21.79
N SER A 22 7.71 11.08 -22.37
CA SER A 22 9.16 10.94 -22.49
C SER A 22 9.95 11.54 -21.32
N ARG A 23 9.29 12.16 -20.33
CA ARG A 23 9.95 12.90 -19.24
C ARG A 23 9.41 12.49 -17.88
N TYR A 24 10.11 12.86 -16.80
CA TYR A 24 9.56 12.79 -15.45
C TYR A 24 8.93 14.14 -15.12
N GLY A 25 7.71 14.15 -14.58
CA GLY A 25 6.96 15.38 -14.35
C GLY A 25 5.60 15.15 -13.70
N TYR A 26 4.72 16.15 -13.81
CA TYR A 26 3.38 16.16 -13.24
C TYR A 26 2.37 15.82 -14.33
N ALA A 27 1.52 14.81 -14.07
CA ALA A 27 0.37 14.45 -14.92
C ALA A 27 -0.97 14.72 -14.21
N ILE A 28 -0.92 15.31 -13.02
CA ILE A 28 -2.06 15.40 -12.11
C ILE A 28 -2.62 16.82 -11.97
N ASP A 29 -1.92 17.82 -12.49
CA ASP A 29 -2.33 19.23 -12.41
C ASP A 29 -3.73 19.44 -13.03
N PRO A 30 -4.08 18.83 -14.19
CA PRO A 30 -5.43 18.92 -14.73
C PRO A 30 -6.52 18.31 -13.84
N VAL A 31 -6.16 17.36 -12.97
CA VAL A 31 -7.09 16.85 -11.97
C VAL A 31 -7.25 17.83 -10.82
N PHE A 32 -6.16 18.41 -10.33
CA PHE A 32 -6.22 19.39 -9.24
C PHE A 32 -7.02 20.63 -9.64
N GLU A 33 -6.68 21.23 -10.78
CA GLU A 33 -7.32 22.44 -11.29
C GLU A 33 -8.75 22.13 -11.77
N GLY A 34 -8.94 21.01 -12.48
CA GLY A 34 -10.27 20.54 -12.88
C GLY A 34 -11.20 20.25 -11.71
N LEU A 35 -10.70 19.69 -10.59
CA LEU A 35 -11.52 19.49 -9.39
C LEU A 35 -11.89 20.80 -8.70
N PHE A 36 -11.01 21.80 -8.75
CA PHE A 36 -11.38 23.15 -8.31
C PHE A 36 -12.48 23.71 -9.20
N LEU A 37 -12.35 23.63 -10.53
CA LEU A 37 -13.36 24.09 -11.46
C LEU A 37 -14.70 23.39 -11.24
N ALA A 38 -14.72 22.06 -11.15
CA ALA A 38 -15.93 21.30 -10.87
C ALA A 38 -16.59 21.71 -9.53
N SER A 39 -15.79 22.06 -8.51
CA SER A 39 -16.30 22.58 -7.24
C SER A 39 -16.88 23.99 -7.39
N ALA A 40 -16.25 24.87 -8.18
CA ALA A 40 -16.75 26.20 -8.47
C ALA A 40 -18.05 26.15 -9.29
N LEU A 41 -18.15 25.26 -10.28
CA LEU A 41 -19.36 25.06 -11.07
C LEU A 41 -20.52 24.57 -10.21
N CYS A 42 -20.29 23.65 -9.26
CA CYS A 42 -21.31 23.27 -8.27
C CYS A 42 -21.89 24.50 -7.53
N VAL A 43 -21.07 25.51 -7.24
CA VAL A 43 -21.51 26.73 -6.56
C VAL A 43 -22.24 27.67 -7.52
N GLU A 44 -21.69 27.88 -8.71
CA GLU A 44 -22.27 28.80 -9.71
C GLU A 44 -23.61 28.33 -10.26
N GLU A 45 -23.79 27.02 -10.36
CA GLU A 45 -25.04 26.36 -10.77
C GLU A 45 -26.07 26.25 -9.63
N GLY A 46 -25.69 26.69 -8.42
CA GLY A 46 -26.58 26.73 -7.26
C GLY A 46 -26.81 25.38 -6.59
N LEU A 47 -25.97 24.37 -6.83
CA LEU A 47 -26.06 23.08 -6.12
C LEU A 47 -25.77 23.26 -4.62
N GLY A 48 -24.86 24.16 -4.26
CA GLY A 48 -24.57 24.48 -2.86
C GLY A 48 -23.71 25.73 -2.68
N THR A 49 -23.54 26.16 -1.44
CA THR A 49 -22.59 27.23 -1.09
C THR A 49 -21.14 26.73 -1.16
N VAL A 50 -20.17 27.65 -1.24
CA VAL A 50 -18.72 27.35 -1.15
C VAL A 50 -18.42 26.41 0.02
N LYS A 51 -18.96 26.72 1.19
CA LYS A 51 -18.77 25.95 2.42
C LYS A 51 -19.33 24.54 2.33
N GLU A 52 -20.55 24.38 1.78
CA GLU A 52 -21.19 23.08 1.64
C GLU A 52 -20.47 22.21 0.61
N VAL A 53 -20.09 22.77 -0.55
CA VAL A 53 -19.37 22.03 -1.60
C VAL A 53 -18.00 21.59 -1.09
N ASP A 54 -17.24 22.48 -0.47
CA ASP A 54 -15.93 22.16 0.13
C ASP A 54 -16.05 21.05 1.19
N TRP A 55 -17.11 21.12 2.00
CA TRP A 55 -17.38 20.14 3.04
C TRP A 55 -17.73 18.76 2.47
N VAL A 56 -18.61 18.71 1.48
CA VAL A 56 -19.06 17.45 0.85
C VAL A 56 -17.92 16.80 0.07
N ALA A 57 -17.09 17.58 -0.62
CA ALA A 57 -15.94 17.09 -1.40
C ALA A 57 -15.02 16.17 -0.58
N ARG A 58 -14.80 16.49 0.71
CA ARG A 58 -14.00 15.69 1.64
C ARG A 58 -14.48 14.25 1.74
N LYS A 59 -15.79 14.06 1.92
CA LYS A 59 -16.39 12.72 2.01
C LYS A 59 -16.53 12.08 0.63
N ALA A 60 -16.94 12.85 -0.38
CA ALA A 60 -17.19 12.36 -1.74
C ALA A 60 -15.92 11.78 -2.40
N LEU A 61 -14.78 12.43 -2.18
CA LEU A 61 -13.51 12.11 -2.83
C LEU A 61 -12.43 11.61 -1.84
N GLY A 62 -12.72 11.58 -0.54
CA GLY A 62 -11.74 11.16 0.48
C GLY A 62 -10.66 12.19 0.77
N LEU A 63 -10.91 13.47 0.49
CA LEU A 63 -9.95 14.55 0.69
C LEU A 63 -9.86 14.96 2.17
N THR A 64 -8.65 15.26 2.64
CA THR A 64 -8.47 15.90 3.96
C THR A 64 -9.15 17.26 4.03
N VAL A 65 -9.05 18.07 2.98
CA VAL A 65 -9.71 19.38 2.80
C VAL A 65 -10.26 19.51 1.37
N GLY A 66 -11.36 20.25 1.19
CA GLY A 66 -11.88 20.53 -0.15
C GLY A 66 -11.03 21.55 -0.93
N SER A 67 -11.37 21.75 -2.20
CA SER A 67 -10.63 22.59 -3.13
C SER A 67 -10.51 24.06 -2.68
N PHE A 68 -11.57 24.62 -2.09
CA PHE A 68 -11.57 26.02 -1.64
C PHE A 68 -10.74 26.19 -0.38
N THR A 69 -10.80 25.23 0.55
CA THR A 69 -9.93 25.23 1.72
C THR A 69 -8.46 25.11 1.31
N ALA A 70 -8.15 24.26 0.33
CA ALA A 70 -6.78 24.15 -0.21
C ALA A 70 -6.27 25.48 -0.79
N MET A 71 -7.11 26.23 -1.50
CA MET A 71 -6.77 27.56 -2.01
C MET A 71 -6.46 28.56 -0.89
N ASN A 72 -7.26 28.57 0.18
CA ASN A 72 -7.01 29.43 1.34
C ASN A 72 -5.66 29.13 2.02
N LEU A 73 -5.28 27.84 2.10
CA LEU A 73 -4.03 27.42 2.75
C LEU A 73 -2.78 27.73 1.92
N THR A 74 -2.92 27.73 0.60
CA THR A 74 -1.78 27.84 -0.33
C THR A 74 -1.64 29.24 -0.94
N GLY A 75 -2.69 30.06 -0.92
CA GLY A 75 -2.76 31.27 -1.74
C GLY A 75 -2.82 30.96 -3.24
N GLY A 76 -3.30 29.77 -3.61
CA GLY A 76 -3.20 29.20 -4.95
C GLY A 76 -4.10 29.83 -6.01
N ASN A 77 -5.03 30.74 -5.66
CA ASN A 77 -6.02 31.29 -6.59
C ASN A 77 -5.40 31.80 -7.91
N PRO A 78 -4.37 32.67 -7.93
CA PRO A 78 -3.83 33.18 -9.19
C PRO A 78 -3.12 32.11 -10.04
N LEU A 79 -2.53 31.10 -9.39
CA LEU A 79 -1.86 30.01 -10.07
C LEU A 79 -2.89 29.08 -10.73
N THR A 80 -3.92 28.67 -9.98
CA THR A 80 -5.02 27.84 -10.48
C THR A 80 -5.79 28.55 -11.59
N ASP A 81 -6.03 29.87 -11.46
CA ASP A 81 -6.67 30.68 -12.51
C ASP A 81 -5.85 30.65 -13.81
N HIS A 82 -4.55 30.88 -13.71
CA HIS A 82 -3.66 30.80 -14.87
C HIS A 82 -3.60 29.39 -15.47
N GLY A 83 -3.52 28.36 -14.63
CA GLY A 83 -3.49 26.97 -15.03
C GLY A 83 -4.75 26.57 -15.83
N LEU A 84 -5.94 26.88 -15.30
CA LEU A 84 -7.22 26.63 -15.97
C LEU A 84 -7.30 27.29 -17.36
N GLU A 85 -6.81 28.52 -17.52
CA GLU A 85 -6.77 29.18 -18.84
C GLU A 85 -5.80 28.50 -19.81
N MET A 86 -4.65 28.03 -19.30
CA MET A 86 -3.67 27.31 -20.10
C MET A 86 -4.20 25.93 -20.52
N GLU A 87 -4.86 25.21 -19.63
CA GLU A 87 -5.53 23.94 -19.91
C GLU A 87 -6.69 24.13 -20.88
N GLY A 88 -7.46 25.22 -20.75
CA GLY A 88 -8.50 25.62 -21.69
C GLY A 88 -8.01 25.74 -23.13
N LYS A 89 -6.83 26.34 -23.27
CA LYS A 89 -6.18 26.56 -24.57
C LYS A 89 -5.58 25.30 -25.16
N HIS A 90 -5.06 24.39 -24.33
CA HIS A 90 -4.19 23.30 -24.78
C HIS A 90 -4.80 21.90 -24.65
N LEU A 91 -5.81 21.71 -23.81
CA LEU A 91 -6.43 20.42 -23.51
C LEU A 91 -7.90 20.38 -23.95
N SER A 92 -8.75 21.21 -23.35
CA SER A 92 -10.19 21.24 -23.65
C SER A 92 -10.81 22.58 -23.23
N PRO A 93 -11.75 23.15 -24.00
CA PRO A 93 -12.50 24.36 -23.62
C PRO A 93 -13.27 24.24 -22.29
N TRP A 94 -13.53 23.02 -21.81
CA TRP A 94 -14.14 22.84 -20.50
C TRP A 94 -13.30 23.44 -19.39
N PHE A 95 -11.97 23.39 -19.50
CA PHE A 95 -11.10 24.13 -18.59
C PHE A 95 -11.20 25.63 -18.88
N HIS A 96 -11.69 26.38 -17.91
CA HIS A 96 -11.78 27.82 -17.97
C HIS A 96 -11.77 28.38 -16.56
N SER A 97 -11.42 29.66 -16.41
CA SER A 97 -11.53 30.32 -15.12
C SER A 97 -12.99 30.60 -14.78
N PRO A 98 -13.52 30.05 -13.67
CA PRO A 98 -14.90 30.27 -13.28
C PRO A 98 -15.08 31.71 -12.77
N ARG A 99 -16.30 32.26 -12.90
CA ARG A 99 -16.63 33.63 -12.45
C ARG A 99 -16.23 33.83 -10.99
N LEU A 100 -16.53 32.84 -10.15
CA LEU A 100 -16.26 32.82 -8.73
C LEU A 100 -14.76 32.93 -8.41
N MET A 101 -13.88 32.35 -9.23
CA MET A 101 -12.43 32.51 -9.08
C MET A 101 -11.98 33.94 -9.38
N LYS A 102 -12.46 34.53 -10.49
CA LYS A 102 -12.13 35.92 -10.85
C LYS A 102 -12.58 36.89 -9.76
N GLU A 103 -13.79 36.70 -9.21
CA GLU A 103 -14.32 37.49 -8.09
C GLU A 103 -13.48 37.33 -6.82
N ALA A 104 -13.07 36.10 -6.49
CA ALA A 104 -12.22 35.83 -5.33
C ALA A 104 -10.85 36.54 -5.45
N ILE A 105 -10.19 36.46 -6.60
CA ILE A 105 -8.91 37.14 -6.86
C ILE A 105 -9.05 38.65 -6.74
N GLN A 106 -10.09 39.25 -7.34
CA GLN A 106 -10.33 40.69 -7.27
C GLN A 106 -10.63 41.15 -5.84
N SER A 107 -11.39 40.36 -5.08
CA SER A 107 -11.77 40.72 -3.71
C SER A 107 -10.61 40.61 -2.71
N GLY A 108 -9.63 39.73 -2.98
CA GLY A 108 -8.55 39.38 -2.06
C GLY A 108 -9.04 38.71 -0.76
N LYS A 109 -10.32 38.35 -0.65
CA LYS A 109 -10.90 37.72 0.54
C LYS A 109 -10.71 36.21 0.48
N PRO A 110 -10.49 35.55 1.64
CA PRO A 110 -10.48 34.10 1.69
C PRO A 110 -11.86 33.52 1.36
N TRP A 111 -11.86 32.31 0.81
CA TRP A 111 -13.07 31.51 0.59
C TRP A 111 -13.81 31.23 1.91
N ASP A 112 -15.14 31.31 1.92
CA ASP A 112 -15.95 30.95 3.10
C ASP A 112 -16.03 29.42 3.25
N VAL A 113 -15.12 28.86 4.05
CA VAL A 113 -14.98 27.42 4.29
C VAL A 113 -15.19 27.08 5.76
N ALA A 114 -15.43 25.81 6.05
CA ALA A 114 -15.61 25.33 7.42
C ALA A 114 -14.34 25.54 8.24
N LYS A 115 -14.47 26.07 9.46
CA LYS A 115 -13.36 26.18 10.41
C LYS A 115 -12.96 24.80 10.92
N ARG A 116 -11.74 24.69 11.45
CA ARG A 116 -11.25 23.44 12.04
C ARG A 116 -12.19 22.98 13.17
N GLY A 117 -12.79 21.81 13.00
CA GLY A 117 -13.72 21.21 13.96
C GLY A 117 -15.18 21.66 13.83
N GLU A 118 -15.48 22.62 12.95
CA GLU A 118 -16.85 22.98 12.58
C GLU A 118 -17.51 21.81 11.83
N LYS A 119 -18.81 21.61 12.07
CA LYS A 119 -19.64 20.71 11.26
C LYS A 119 -20.54 21.54 10.38
N VAL A 120 -20.61 21.20 9.10
CA VAL A 120 -21.53 21.83 8.14
C VAL A 120 -22.69 20.87 7.92
N GLU A 121 -23.90 21.34 8.20
CA GLU A 121 -25.13 20.61 7.87
C GLU A 121 -25.48 20.87 6.41
N VAL A 122 -25.60 19.78 5.65
CA VAL A 122 -25.94 19.82 4.22
C VAL A 122 -27.13 18.88 4.02
N PRO A 123 -28.26 19.33 3.43
CA PRO A 123 -29.36 18.44 3.07
C PRO A 123 -28.88 17.23 2.27
N GLU A 124 -29.46 16.04 2.52
CA GLU A 124 -28.94 14.80 1.93
C GLU A 124 -29.04 14.75 0.40
N ASP A 125 -30.10 15.30 -0.16
CA ASP A 125 -30.31 15.46 -1.59
C ASP A 125 -29.25 16.38 -2.22
N ARG A 126 -28.96 17.51 -1.56
CA ARG A 126 -27.88 18.43 -1.93
C ARG A 126 -26.51 17.76 -1.86
N ALA A 127 -26.22 17.10 -0.74
CA ALA A 127 -24.95 16.39 -0.55
C ALA A 127 -24.75 15.29 -1.60
N ARG A 128 -25.83 14.58 -1.97
CA ARG A 128 -25.81 13.58 -3.03
C ARG A 128 -25.54 14.21 -4.41
N ALA A 129 -26.22 15.30 -4.76
CA ALA A 129 -26.02 15.99 -6.03
C ALA A 129 -24.58 16.49 -6.19
N ILE A 130 -24.02 17.14 -5.16
CA ILE A 130 -22.63 17.58 -5.13
C ILE A 130 -21.67 16.38 -5.25
N THR A 131 -21.94 15.29 -4.52
CA THR A 131 -21.11 14.08 -4.58
C THR A 131 -21.07 13.50 -6.00
N GLU A 132 -22.23 13.35 -6.64
CA GLU A 132 -22.33 12.81 -8.00
C GLU A 132 -21.61 13.70 -9.02
N ALA A 133 -21.76 15.02 -8.93
CA ALA A 133 -21.09 15.97 -9.81
C ALA A 133 -19.56 15.91 -9.66
N LEU A 134 -19.06 15.94 -8.42
CA LEU A 134 -17.62 15.87 -8.15
C LEU A 134 -17.01 14.52 -8.54
N GLN A 135 -17.72 13.42 -8.33
CA GLN A 135 -17.25 12.10 -8.76
C GLN A 135 -17.26 11.95 -10.28
N GLY A 136 -18.30 12.46 -10.96
CA GLY A 136 -18.36 12.49 -12.43
C GLY A 136 -17.21 13.29 -13.04
N ALA A 137 -16.93 14.49 -12.51
CA ALA A 137 -15.78 15.27 -12.93
C ALA A 137 -14.46 14.53 -12.64
N TYR A 138 -14.28 14.01 -11.42
CA TYR A 138 -13.05 13.32 -11.02
C TYR A 138 -12.74 12.11 -11.92
N PHE A 139 -13.71 11.22 -12.10
CA PHE A 139 -13.52 10.00 -12.90
C PHE A 139 -13.37 10.31 -14.40
N GLY A 140 -14.04 11.35 -14.89
CA GLY A 140 -13.83 11.82 -16.26
C GLY A 140 -12.42 12.34 -16.48
N LEU A 141 -11.94 13.22 -15.60
CA LEU A 141 -10.60 13.82 -15.68
C LEU A 141 -9.50 12.75 -15.64
N VAL A 142 -9.57 11.82 -14.68
CA VAL A 142 -8.55 10.76 -14.58
C VAL A 142 -8.59 9.81 -15.78
N GLY A 143 -9.78 9.57 -16.35
CA GLY A 143 -9.92 8.75 -17.56
C GLY A 143 -9.36 9.44 -18.80
N GLN A 144 -9.59 10.75 -18.96
CA GLN A 144 -9.03 11.53 -20.07
C GLN A 144 -7.49 11.52 -20.03
N ILE A 145 -6.89 11.68 -18.84
CA ILE A 145 -5.44 11.59 -18.68
C ILE A 145 -4.95 10.18 -19.04
N LEU A 146 -5.66 9.13 -18.62
CA LEU A 146 -5.28 7.76 -18.97
C LEU A 146 -5.37 7.50 -20.48
N ASP A 147 -6.42 7.98 -21.14
CA ASP A 147 -6.62 7.83 -22.59
C ASP A 147 -5.57 8.57 -23.42
N SER A 148 -4.99 9.65 -22.89
CA SER A 148 -3.87 10.35 -23.56
C SER A 148 -2.62 9.49 -23.72
N GLY A 149 -2.50 8.39 -22.96
CA GLY A 149 -1.37 7.46 -23.01
C GLY A 149 -0.05 8.02 -22.47
N ILE A 150 -0.06 9.18 -21.83
CA ILE A 150 1.15 9.81 -21.29
C ILE A 150 1.57 9.23 -19.93
N VAL A 151 0.70 8.52 -19.22
CA VAL A 151 0.99 7.97 -17.89
C VAL A 151 0.44 6.55 -17.78
N GLU A 152 1.14 5.70 -17.02
CA GLU A 152 0.62 4.38 -16.66
C GLU A 152 -0.47 4.51 -15.60
N LEU A 153 -1.51 3.67 -15.66
CA LEU A 153 -2.62 3.69 -14.71
C LEU A 153 -2.15 3.66 -13.25
N SER A 154 -1.22 2.77 -12.91
CA SER A 154 -0.71 2.63 -11.53
C SER A 154 0.17 3.79 -11.08
N ASP A 155 0.77 4.55 -12.01
CA ASP A 155 1.49 5.78 -11.70
C ASP A 155 0.53 6.94 -11.43
N LEU A 156 -0.54 7.04 -12.22
CA LEU A 156 -1.60 8.04 -12.02
C LEU A 156 -2.35 7.80 -10.70
N GLU A 157 -2.73 6.54 -10.44
CA GLU A 157 -3.39 6.10 -9.21
C GLU A 157 -2.61 6.53 -7.96
N MET A 158 -1.33 6.13 -7.89
CA MET A 158 -0.44 6.44 -6.77
C MET A 158 -0.14 7.94 -6.70
N GLY A 159 0.03 8.59 -7.84
CA GLY A 159 0.33 10.02 -7.93
C GLY A 159 -0.76 10.87 -7.30
N LEU A 160 -2.01 10.60 -7.66
CA LEU A 160 -3.17 11.31 -7.11
C LEU A 160 -3.35 11.03 -5.62
N GLU A 161 -3.31 9.75 -5.21
CA GLU A 161 -3.50 9.35 -3.82
C GLU A 161 -2.51 10.06 -2.87
N ILE A 162 -1.27 10.26 -3.32
CA ILE A 162 -0.21 10.81 -2.48
C ILE A 162 -0.11 12.34 -2.59
N ALA A 163 -0.22 12.89 -3.80
CA ALA A 163 -0.02 14.31 -4.01
C ALA A 163 -1.25 15.14 -3.63
N LEU A 164 -2.46 14.63 -3.91
CA LEU A 164 -3.71 15.34 -3.63
C LEU A 164 -4.39 14.86 -2.35
N ASP A 165 -3.85 13.82 -1.70
CA ASP A 165 -4.46 13.16 -0.54
C ASP A 165 -5.95 12.85 -0.77
N ILE A 166 -6.22 12.29 -1.95
CA ILE A 166 -7.54 11.91 -2.44
C ILE A 166 -7.67 10.38 -2.44
N ASN A 167 -8.90 9.86 -2.45
CA ASN A 167 -9.12 8.43 -2.69
C ASN A 167 -8.54 8.03 -4.06
N PRO A 168 -7.83 6.89 -4.14
CA PRO A 168 -7.30 6.38 -5.39
C PRO A 168 -8.44 6.21 -6.42
N PRO A 169 -8.33 6.80 -7.63
CA PRO A 169 -9.46 6.91 -8.54
C PRO A 169 -9.94 5.56 -9.06
N PHE A 170 -9.05 4.73 -9.59
CA PHE A 170 -9.42 3.46 -10.22
C PHE A 170 -9.81 2.40 -9.18
N GLU A 171 -9.22 2.42 -7.99
CA GLU A 171 -9.70 1.59 -6.87
C GLU A 171 -11.12 2.00 -6.45
N THR A 172 -11.40 3.31 -6.42
CA THR A 172 -12.74 3.83 -6.12
C THR A 172 -13.76 3.45 -7.18
N ILE A 173 -13.40 3.59 -8.46
CA ILE A 173 -14.21 3.14 -9.60
C ILE A 173 -14.50 1.64 -9.49
N ASN A 174 -13.48 0.81 -9.24
CA ASN A 174 -13.63 -0.64 -9.11
C ASN A 174 -14.58 -1.02 -7.96
N ARG A 175 -14.48 -0.36 -6.81
CA ARG A 175 -15.35 -0.59 -5.64
C ARG A 175 -16.79 -0.16 -5.90
N MET A 176 -17.00 0.92 -6.64
CA MET A 176 -18.33 1.41 -7.02
C MET A 176 -18.97 0.59 -8.14
N GLY A 177 -18.15 0.00 -9.01
CA GLY A 177 -18.56 -0.62 -10.25
C GLY A 177 -18.33 0.30 -11.45
N VAL A 178 -17.65 -0.21 -12.48
CA VAL A 178 -17.25 0.55 -13.67
C VAL A 178 -18.42 1.15 -14.44
N ARG A 179 -19.57 0.45 -14.50
CA ARG A 179 -20.80 0.98 -15.13
C ARG A 179 -21.34 2.19 -14.37
N ARG A 180 -21.40 2.11 -13.04
CA ARG A 180 -21.88 3.22 -12.21
C ARG A 180 -20.94 4.43 -12.30
N ALA A 181 -19.64 4.19 -12.34
CA ALA A 181 -18.68 5.27 -12.56
C ALA A 181 -18.89 5.94 -13.92
N LEU A 182 -19.09 5.17 -15.00
CA LEU A 182 -19.39 5.72 -16.32
C LEU A 182 -20.68 6.55 -16.32
N GLU A 183 -21.77 6.07 -15.70
CA GLU A 183 -23.03 6.83 -15.58
C GLU A 183 -22.83 8.20 -14.92
N LEU A 184 -21.99 8.29 -13.88
CA LEU A 184 -21.69 9.57 -13.23
C LEU A 184 -20.95 10.52 -14.17
N VAL A 185 -20.02 10.00 -14.96
CA VAL A 185 -19.24 10.79 -15.93
C VAL A 185 -20.12 11.24 -17.10
N GLU A 186 -20.98 10.37 -17.62
CA GLU A 186 -21.94 10.71 -18.68
C GLU A 186 -22.93 11.77 -18.21
N LYS A 187 -23.52 11.61 -17.01
CA LYS A 187 -24.40 12.62 -16.40
C LYS A 187 -23.70 13.96 -16.21
N TYR A 188 -22.42 13.95 -15.80
CA TYR A 188 -21.64 15.17 -15.67
C TYR A 188 -21.38 15.84 -17.03
N ALA A 189 -21.05 15.05 -18.06
CA ALA A 189 -20.83 15.54 -19.42
C ALA A 189 -22.10 16.10 -20.07
N GLU A 190 -23.28 15.54 -19.77
CA GLU A 190 -24.57 16.06 -20.26
C GLU A 190 -24.84 17.51 -19.84
N SER A 191 -24.44 17.88 -18.62
CA SER A 191 -24.57 19.27 -18.13
C SER A 191 -23.38 20.16 -18.50
N HIS A 192 -22.30 19.59 -19.05
CA HIS A 192 -21.06 20.30 -19.39
C HIS A 192 -20.57 19.88 -20.79
N PRO A 193 -21.09 20.48 -21.88
CA PRO A 193 -20.89 19.99 -23.25
C PRO A 193 -19.43 19.83 -23.73
N ASP A 194 -18.50 20.62 -23.19
CA ASP A 194 -17.07 20.53 -23.52
C ASP A 194 -16.31 19.47 -22.70
N PHE A 195 -16.98 18.83 -21.75
CA PHE A 195 -16.40 17.76 -20.93
C PHE A 195 -16.50 16.41 -21.63
N GLN A 196 -15.36 15.81 -21.93
CA GLN A 196 -15.31 14.55 -22.68
C GLN A 196 -15.46 13.34 -21.77
N VAL A 197 -16.34 12.41 -22.14
CA VAL A 197 -16.43 11.09 -21.50
C VAL A 197 -15.28 10.22 -22.04
N PRO A 198 -14.40 9.69 -21.17
CA PRO A 198 -13.22 8.95 -21.59
C PRO A 198 -13.55 7.53 -22.10
N GLU A 199 -12.86 7.13 -23.16
CA GLU A 199 -12.98 5.82 -23.80
C GLU A 199 -12.55 4.67 -22.88
N CYS A 200 -11.58 4.89 -21.98
CA CYS A 200 -11.19 3.85 -21.03
C CYS A 200 -12.35 3.42 -20.14
N LEU A 201 -13.22 4.35 -19.72
CA LEU A 201 -14.40 4.04 -18.91
C LEU A 201 -15.48 3.37 -19.74
N ARG A 202 -15.74 3.85 -20.96
CA ARG A 202 -16.68 3.21 -21.90
C ARG A 202 -16.32 1.75 -22.15
N ARG A 203 -15.05 1.48 -22.47
CA ARG A 203 -14.53 0.12 -22.68
C ARG A 203 -14.65 -0.75 -21.43
N ALA A 204 -14.23 -0.23 -20.27
CA ALA A 204 -14.33 -0.97 -19.01
C ALA A 204 -15.78 -1.33 -18.66
N ALA A 205 -16.73 -0.40 -18.83
CA ALA A 205 -18.15 -0.62 -18.58
C ALA A 205 -18.80 -1.59 -19.58
N ALA A 206 -18.44 -1.51 -20.87
CA ALA A 206 -18.93 -2.43 -21.90
C ALA A 206 -18.54 -3.88 -21.61
N GLU A 207 -17.35 -4.11 -21.06
CA GLU A 207 -16.83 -5.43 -20.68
C GLU A 207 -17.15 -5.83 -19.23
N ASP A 208 -17.76 -4.92 -18.45
CA ASP A 208 -17.92 -5.04 -16.99
C ASP A 208 -16.61 -5.41 -16.27
N ARG A 209 -15.49 -4.90 -16.78
CA ARG A 209 -14.15 -5.30 -16.35
C ARG A 209 -13.54 -4.22 -15.45
N PRO A 210 -13.17 -4.54 -14.20
CA PRO A 210 -12.47 -3.60 -13.34
C PRO A 210 -11.08 -3.28 -13.89
N PHE A 211 -10.59 -2.09 -13.58
CA PHE A 211 -9.22 -1.67 -13.91
C PHE A 211 -8.19 -2.49 -13.14
N LYS A 212 -7.18 -3.02 -13.85
CA LYS A 212 -6.04 -3.70 -13.23
C LYS A 212 -5.04 -2.65 -12.73
N ILE A 213 -4.86 -2.57 -11.41
CA ILE A 213 -3.91 -1.65 -10.76
C ILE A 213 -2.67 -2.44 -10.37
N ASP A 214 -1.54 -2.18 -11.01
CA ASP A 214 -0.27 -2.86 -10.70
C ASP A 214 0.44 -2.19 -9.51
N TYR A 215 0.58 -2.94 -8.41
CA TYR A 215 1.33 -2.54 -7.22
C TYR A 215 2.76 -3.08 -7.22
N LEU A 216 3.13 -3.88 -8.22
CA LEU A 216 4.48 -4.38 -8.40
C LEU A 216 5.14 -3.68 -9.60
N ARG A 217 6.34 -3.16 -9.41
CA ARG A 217 7.17 -2.64 -10.50
C ARG A 217 8.38 -3.53 -10.72
N ARG A 218 8.57 -3.95 -11.97
CA ARG A 218 9.70 -4.76 -12.41
C ARG A 218 10.72 -3.91 -13.15
N HIS A 219 12.00 -4.13 -12.84
CA HIS A 219 13.13 -3.62 -13.60
C HIS A 219 14.14 -4.75 -13.81
N ASP A 220 14.54 -5.00 -15.06
CA ASP A 220 15.51 -6.05 -15.36
C ASP A 220 16.92 -5.46 -15.39
N LEU A 221 17.79 -5.99 -14.54
CA LEU A 221 19.18 -5.58 -14.39
C LEU A 221 20.09 -6.64 -15.02
N GLY A 222 19.89 -6.85 -16.33
CA GLY A 222 20.45 -7.97 -17.07
C GLY A 222 19.70 -9.26 -16.74
N ASP A 223 20.40 -10.23 -16.17
CA ASP A 223 19.89 -11.55 -15.78
C ASP A 223 19.17 -11.59 -14.43
N VAL A 224 18.97 -10.44 -13.79
CA VAL A 224 18.29 -10.33 -12.49
C VAL A 224 17.05 -9.45 -12.62
N ALA A 225 15.88 -10.01 -12.30
CA ALA A 225 14.64 -9.24 -12.21
C ALA A 225 14.55 -8.56 -10.83
N TRP A 226 14.39 -7.24 -10.80
CA TRP A 226 14.16 -6.48 -9.58
C TRP A 226 12.67 -6.12 -9.46
N ILE A 227 11.99 -6.72 -8.49
CA ILE A 227 10.59 -6.51 -8.18
C ILE A 227 10.44 -5.57 -6.99
N ARG A 228 9.65 -4.51 -7.15
CA ARG A 228 9.40 -3.49 -6.14
C ARG A 228 7.94 -3.48 -5.75
N ILE A 229 7.63 -3.66 -4.47
CA ILE A 229 6.27 -3.48 -3.93
C ILE A 229 6.04 -1.98 -3.72
N ARG A 230 5.01 -1.43 -4.36
CA ARG A 230 4.79 0.00 -4.51
C ARG A 230 3.42 0.43 -3.97
N ARG A 231 3.34 0.58 -2.65
CA ARG A 231 2.23 1.25 -1.93
C ARG A 231 2.78 2.18 -0.85
N PRO A 232 3.58 3.21 -1.21
CA PRO A 232 4.39 3.95 -0.25
C PRO A 232 3.58 4.76 0.78
N LYS A 233 2.34 5.17 0.47
CA LYS A 233 1.45 5.87 1.43
C LYS A 233 1.18 5.04 2.67
N VAL A 234 0.97 3.74 2.49
CA VAL A 234 0.73 2.74 3.54
C VAL A 234 1.97 1.89 3.81
N LEU A 235 3.17 2.43 3.59
CA LEU A 235 4.45 1.76 3.89
C LEU A 235 4.60 0.38 3.23
N ASN A 236 4.09 0.24 2.01
CA ASN A 236 4.11 -0.98 1.21
C ASN A 236 3.37 -2.16 1.85
N ALA A 237 2.35 -1.89 2.68
CA ALA A 237 1.51 -2.93 3.28
C ALA A 237 0.91 -3.88 2.21
N LEU A 238 0.74 -5.15 2.58
CA LEU A 238 0.25 -6.22 1.70
C LEU A 238 -1.27 -6.34 1.83
N ASN A 239 -2.00 -5.84 0.83
CA ASN A 239 -3.41 -6.20 0.64
C ASN A 239 -3.51 -7.46 -0.23
N GLN A 240 -4.73 -7.96 -0.44
CA GLN A 240 -4.94 -9.17 -1.23
C GLN A 240 -4.44 -9.05 -2.67
N GLN A 241 -4.63 -7.89 -3.31
CA GLN A 241 -4.17 -7.68 -4.69
C GLN A 241 -2.64 -7.76 -4.81
N VAL A 242 -1.90 -7.25 -3.83
CA VAL A 242 -0.43 -7.37 -3.79
C VAL A 242 -0.02 -8.84 -3.64
N TYR A 243 -0.66 -9.62 -2.77
CA TYR A 243 -0.38 -11.05 -2.63
C TYR A 243 -0.64 -11.82 -3.94
N ASP A 244 -1.77 -11.54 -4.59
CA ASP A 244 -2.13 -12.19 -5.85
C ASP A 244 -1.15 -11.82 -6.98
N GLN A 245 -0.76 -10.54 -7.08
CA GLN A 245 0.24 -10.08 -8.05
C GLN A 245 1.62 -10.69 -7.80
N LEU A 246 2.04 -10.85 -6.54
CA LEU A 246 3.30 -11.52 -6.21
C LEU A 246 3.26 -12.98 -6.67
N ALA A 247 2.18 -13.71 -6.35
CA ALA A 247 2.03 -15.09 -6.81
C ALA A 247 2.04 -15.19 -8.35
N GLU A 248 1.34 -14.27 -9.05
CA GLU A 248 1.32 -14.20 -10.52
C GLU A 248 2.71 -13.94 -11.11
N VAL A 249 3.41 -12.92 -10.61
CA VAL A 249 4.74 -12.51 -11.10
C VAL A 249 5.77 -13.62 -10.89
N PHE A 250 5.83 -14.21 -9.70
CA PHE A 250 6.75 -15.30 -9.42
C PHE A 250 6.40 -16.58 -10.20
N GLY A 251 5.11 -16.85 -10.43
CA GLY A 251 4.67 -17.93 -11.31
C GLY A 251 5.16 -17.76 -12.76
N LYS A 252 5.08 -16.54 -13.29
CA LYS A 252 5.59 -16.20 -14.65
C LYS A 252 7.11 -16.30 -14.74
N LEU A 253 7.82 -15.76 -13.75
CA LEU A 253 9.29 -15.76 -13.69
C LEU A 253 9.91 -17.16 -13.76
N LYS A 254 9.18 -18.20 -13.36
CA LYS A 254 9.63 -19.59 -13.49
C LYS A 254 9.99 -19.96 -14.93
N ASN A 255 9.24 -19.46 -15.91
CA ASN A 255 9.38 -19.82 -17.32
C ASN A 255 10.34 -18.90 -18.10
N GLU A 256 10.80 -17.81 -17.50
CA GLU A 256 11.66 -16.83 -18.17
C GLU A 256 13.14 -17.24 -18.09
N THR A 257 13.69 -17.85 -19.13
CA THR A 257 15.05 -18.42 -19.09
C THR A 257 16.17 -17.39 -18.98
N ASP A 258 15.94 -16.15 -19.41
CA ASP A 258 16.95 -15.09 -19.39
C ASP A 258 17.17 -14.53 -17.98
N ILE A 259 16.16 -14.66 -17.11
CA ILE A 259 16.26 -14.29 -15.70
C ILE A 259 16.80 -15.47 -14.89
N LYS A 260 17.97 -15.28 -14.28
CA LYS A 260 18.66 -16.27 -13.44
C LYS A 260 18.42 -16.08 -11.95
N ALA A 261 18.06 -14.87 -11.52
CA ALA A 261 17.76 -14.58 -10.12
C ALA A 261 16.78 -13.40 -9.97
N VAL A 262 16.28 -13.19 -8.76
CA VAL A 262 15.33 -12.12 -8.45
C VAL A 262 15.78 -11.34 -7.21
N VAL A 263 15.57 -10.03 -7.22
CA VAL A 263 15.64 -9.17 -6.05
C VAL A 263 14.25 -8.63 -5.76
N ILE A 264 13.82 -8.67 -4.49
CA ILE A 264 12.58 -8.01 -4.06
C ILE A 264 12.90 -6.88 -3.07
N SER A 265 12.26 -5.72 -3.24
CA SER A 265 12.37 -4.59 -2.31
C SER A 265 11.05 -3.84 -2.17
N GLY A 266 10.95 -2.93 -1.18
CA GLY A 266 9.89 -1.93 -1.13
C GLY A 266 10.21 -0.72 -2.00
N TYR A 267 9.18 0.03 -2.39
CA TYR A 267 9.33 1.35 -2.99
C TYR A 267 9.55 2.42 -1.91
N GLY A 268 10.46 3.37 -2.17
CA GLY A 268 10.77 4.47 -1.26
C GLY A 268 11.74 4.10 -0.12
N VAL A 269 11.75 4.91 0.95
CA VAL A 269 12.78 4.81 2.02
C VAL A 269 12.35 4.27 3.36
N LYS A 270 11.06 4.28 3.64
CA LYS A 270 10.57 4.03 5.00
C LYS A 270 10.43 2.54 5.30
N ALA A 271 9.98 1.76 4.32
CA ALA A 271 9.65 0.36 4.50
C ALA A 271 10.07 -0.49 3.30
N PHE A 272 10.53 -1.70 3.60
CA PHE A 272 10.41 -2.81 2.68
C PHE A 272 8.92 -3.13 2.52
N VAL A 273 8.30 -3.59 3.63
CA VAL A 273 6.87 -3.89 3.76
C VAL A 273 6.50 -3.78 5.24
N SER A 274 5.47 -3.01 5.58
CA SER A 274 5.05 -2.80 6.98
C SER A 274 4.16 -3.88 7.58
N GLY A 275 3.74 -4.87 6.79
CA GLY A 275 2.86 -5.96 7.23
C GLY A 275 1.67 -6.16 6.31
N ALA A 276 0.72 -6.98 6.73
CA ALA A 276 -0.58 -7.07 6.08
C ALA A 276 -1.35 -5.75 6.25
N ASP A 277 -2.18 -5.41 5.27
CA ASP A 277 -3.06 -4.25 5.36
C ASP A 277 -4.10 -4.48 6.47
N ILE A 278 -4.29 -3.48 7.36
CA ILE A 278 -5.18 -3.64 8.52
C ILE A 278 -6.65 -3.74 8.11
N ASN A 279 -7.05 -3.03 7.06
CA ASN A 279 -8.44 -3.05 6.59
C ASN A 279 -8.84 -4.45 6.15
N PHE A 280 -7.90 -5.15 5.53
CA PHE A 280 -8.04 -6.54 5.13
C PHE A 280 -8.19 -7.49 6.34
N LEU A 281 -7.50 -7.24 7.46
CA LEU A 281 -7.67 -8.01 8.68
C LEU A 281 -9.02 -7.73 9.37
N ALA A 282 -9.49 -6.49 9.29
CA ALA A 282 -10.76 -6.06 9.89
C ALA A 282 -12.00 -6.61 9.15
N GLU A 283 -11.85 -7.07 7.92
CA GLU A 283 -12.93 -7.68 7.12
C GLU A 283 -13.23 -9.14 7.52
N LEU A 284 -12.32 -9.80 8.24
CA LEU A 284 -12.49 -11.19 8.69
C LEU A 284 -13.56 -11.28 9.78
N LYS A 285 -14.55 -12.16 9.58
CA LYS A 285 -15.68 -12.34 10.50
C LYS A 285 -15.70 -13.71 11.16
N THR A 286 -15.18 -14.73 10.48
CA THR A 286 -15.21 -16.13 10.97
C THR A 286 -13.83 -16.77 11.04
N PRO A 287 -13.62 -17.78 11.90
CA PRO A 287 -12.41 -18.61 11.89
C PRO A 287 -12.13 -19.25 10.53
N GLU A 288 -13.17 -19.68 9.81
CA GLU A 288 -13.07 -20.28 8.49
C GLU A 288 -12.52 -19.29 7.46
N GLU A 289 -13.07 -18.07 7.42
CA GLU A 289 -12.54 -16.98 6.59
C GLU A 289 -11.09 -16.67 6.94
N ALA A 290 -10.73 -16.61 8.23
CA ALA A 290 -9.36 -16.36 8.66
C ALA A 290 -8.38 -17.48 8.24
N PHE A 291 -8.82 -18.74 8.29
CA PHE A 291 -8.05 -19.88 7.79
C PHE A 291 -7.82 -19.77 6.27
N GLU A 292 -8.89 -19.62 5.49
CA GLU A 292 -8.80 -19.51 4.03
C GLU A 292 -7.94 -18.31 3.61
N GLN A 293 -8.09 -17.21 4.34
CA GLN A 293 -7.37 -15.99 4.04
C GLN A 293 -5.86 -16.12 4.30
N THR A 294 -5.47 -16.71 5.43
CA THR A 294 -4.04 -16.97 5.69
C THR A 294 -3.44 -17.96 4.69
N GLN A 295 -4.21 -18.97 4.25
CA GLN A 295 -3.80 -19.87 3.17
C GLN A 295 -3.58 -19.12 1.85
N ARG A 296 -4.47 -18.17 1.51
CA ARG A 296 -4.32 -17.34 0.31
C ARG A 296 -3.10 -16.42 0.39
N SER A 297 -2.85 -15.75 1.52
CA SER A 297 -1.68 -14.88 1.72
C SER A 297 -0.36 -15.65 1.56
N LYS A 298 -0.31 -16.90 2.03
CA LYS A 298 0.87 -17.78 1.89
C LYS A 298 1.23 -18.12 0.44
N ARG A 299 0.30 -18.02 -0.52
CA ARG A 299 0.55 -18.36 -1.94
C ARG A 299 1.69 -17.54 -2.55
N ALA A 300 1.83 -16.27 -2.17
CA ALA A 300 2.93 -15.43 -2.64
C ALA A 300 4.30 -15.97 -2.17
N GLY A 301 4.43 -16.31 -0.88
CA GLY A 301 5.64 -16.89 -0.31
C GLY A 301 5.96 -18.28 -0.90
N LEU A 302 4.94 -19.12 -1.07
CA LEU A 302 5.09 -20.43 -1.71
C LEU A 302 5.54 -20.32 -3.17
N ALA A 303 5.06 -19.31 -3.92
CA ALA A 303 5.50 -19.05 -5.28
C ALA A 303 6.99 -18.62 -5.34
N ILE A 304 7.45 -17.84 -4.35
CA ILE A 304 8.87 -17.47 -4.20
C ILE A 304 9.71 -18.73 -3.94
N GLU A 305 9.31 -19.57 -2.99
CA GLU A 305 10.03 -20.81 -2.64
C GLU A 305 10.05 -21.82 -3.79
N ALA A 306 8.97 -21.91 -4.57
CA ALA A 306 8.84 -22.83 -5.70
C ALA A 306 9.46 -22.30 -7.02
N LEU A 307 10.04 -21.10 -7.03
CA LEU A 307 10.57 -20.46 -8.23
C LEU A 307 11.71 -21.27 -8.88
N GLY A 308 12.51 -21.97 -8.07
CA GLY A 308 13.70 -22.69 -8.55
C GLY A 308 14.89 -21.78 -8.94
N LYS A 309 14.78 -20.48 -8.68
CA LYS A 309 15.82 -19.47 -8.88
C LYS A 309 16.01 -18.70 -7.57
N PRO A 310 17.22 -18.21 -7.26
CA PRO A 310 17.42 -17.50 -6.01
C PRO A 310 16.69 -16.16 -5.99
N VAL A 311 16.08 -15.88 -4.84
CA VAL A 311 15.41 -14.61 -4.56
C VAL A 311 16.09 -13.96 -3.37
N VAL A 312 16.52 -12.70 -3.50
CA VAL A 312 17.14 -11.93 -2.41
C VAL A 312 16.18 -10.82 -1.97
N ALA A 313 15.82 -10.82 -0.69
CA ALA A 313 15.09 -9.72 -0.08
C ALA A 313 16.06 -8.58 0.27
N ALA A 314 15.87 -7.42 -0.35
CA ALA A 314 16.64 -6.21 -0.10
C ALA A 314 15.82 -5.25 0.79
N LEU A 315 16.06 -5.31 2.10
CA LEU A 315 15.32 -4.53 3.08
C LEU A 315 15.79 -3.06 3.08
N ASN A 316 15.16 -2.26 2.23
CA ASN A 316 15.36 -0.81 2.06
C ASN A 316 14.72 0.01 3.20
N GLY A 317 14.12 -0.62 4.19
CA GLY A 317 13.45 0.00 5.32
C GLY A 317 12.91 -1.10 6.25
N LEU A 318 11.98 -0.76 7.14
CA LEU A 318 11.37 -1.75 8.04
C LEU A 318 10.67 -2.88 7.28
N ALA A 319 10.77 -4.10 7.82
CA ALA A 319 10.05 -5.30 7.40
C ALA A 319 9.28 -5.86 8.60
N LEU A 320 8.00 -5.54 8.72
CA LEU A 320 7.18 -5.93 9.88
C LEU A 320 6.08 -6.90 9.46
N GLY A 321 5.72 -7.81 10.37
CA GLY A 321 4.66 -8.81 10.18
C GLY A 321 4.78 -9.55 8.85
N GLY A 322 3.71 -9.56 8.05
CA GLY A 322 3.69 -10.08 6.68
C GLY A 322 4.87 -9.67 5.78
N GLY A 323 5.47 -8.49 6.01
CA GLY A 323 6.68 -8.06 5.32
C GLY A 323 7.92 -8.88 5.66
N LEU A 324 8.12 -9.20 6.94
CA LEU A 324 9.16 -10.13 7.34
C LEU A 324 8.80 -11.56 6.91
N GLU A 325 7.54 -11.97 7.02
CA GLU A 325 7.10 -13.30 6.56
C GLU A 325 7.40 -13.52 5.07
N LEU A 326 7.20 -12.49 4.23
CA LEU A 326 7.58 -12.52 2.82
C LEU A 326 9.11 -12.62 2.63
N ALA A 327 9.88 -11.84 3.38
CA ALA A 327 11.35 -11.88 3.31
C ALA A 327 11.92 -13.24 3.73
N LEU A 328 11.30 -13.90 4.71
CA LEU A 328 11.69 -15.24 5.20
C LEU A 328 11.52 -16.35 4.14
N CYS A 329 10.73 -16.12 3.10
CA CYS A 329 10.56 -17.04 1.97
C CYS A 329 11.72 -16.94 0.95
N CYS A 330 12.56 -15.91 1.05
CA CYS A 330 13.65 -15.65 0.11
C CYS A 330 14.89 -16.52 0.39
N SER A 331 15.74 -16.69 -0.61
CA SER A 331 17.01 -17.42 -0.50
C SER A 331 18.03 -16.74 0.41
N ASP A 332 17.97 -15.41 0.49
CA ASP A 332 18.78 -14.59 1.39
C ASP A 332 18.07 -13.25 1.70
N ILE A 333 18.47 -12.62 2.81
CA ILE A 333 17.96 -11.33 3.25
C ILE A 333 19.17 -10.43 3.54
N ILE A 334 19.21 -9.26 2.89
CA ILE A 334 20.16 -8.19 3.18
C ILE A 334 19.41 -6.94 3.63
N VAL A 335 20.06 -6.11 4.45
CA VAL A 335 19.39 -4.96 5.06
C VAL A 335 20.19 -3.67 4.92
N THR A 336 19.48 -2.55 4.92
CA THR A 336 20.13 -1.24 5.06
C THR A 336 20.76 -1.11 6.45
N GLU A 337 21.99 -0.63 6.53
CA GLU A 337 22.65 -0.37 7.81
C GLU A 337 21.94 0.72 8.65
N GLY A 338 22.08 0.66 9.97
CA GLY A 338 21.61 1.71 10.87
C GLY A 338 20.09 1.78 11.10
N LEU A 339 19.27 0.87 10.58
CA LEU A 339 17.84 0.85 10.89
C LEU A 339 17.63 0.43 12.34
N LYS A 340 17.02 1.31 13.14
CA LYS A 340 16.61 1.03 14.53
C LYS A 340 15.45 0.03 14.60
N ILE A 341 14.62 0.00 13.56
CA ILE A 341 13.54 -0.97 13.36
C ILE A 341 13.77 -1.56 11.96
N ALA A 342 14.43 -2.72 11.93
CA ALA A 342 14.75 -3.43 10.70
C ALA A 342 13.72 -4.51 10.41
N ALA A 343 13.48 -5.41 11.37
CA ALA A 343 12.57 -6.54 11.19
C ALA A 343 11.80 -6.88 12.47
N GLY A 344 10.57 -7.39 12.36
CA GLY A 344 9.71 -7.67 13.51
C GLY A 344 8.48 -8.50 13.13
N LEU A 345 7.95 -9.28 14.07
CA LEU A 345 6.61 -9.90 13.99
C LEU A 345 5.75 -9.35 15.14
N PRO A 346 5.15 -8.14 14.97
CA PRO A 346 4.45 -7.41 16.03
C PRO A 346 2.96 -7.78 16.14
N GLU A 347 2.50 -8.86 15.52
CA GLU A 347 1.10 -9.29 15.43
C GLU A 347 0.39 -9.37 16.79
N VAL A 348 1.12 -9.75 17.84
CA VAL A 348 0.59 -9.82 19.22
C VAL A 348 0.05 -8.47 19.73
N ASN A 349 0.51 -7.33 19.18
CA ASN A 349 -0.03 -6.01 19.51
C ASN A 349 -1.44 -5.79 18.96
N LEU A 350 -1.87 -6.58 17.97
CA LEU A 350 -3.21 -6.57 17.37
C LEU A 350 -4.11 -7.66 17.97
N GLY A 351 -3.61 -8.44 18.93
CA GLY A 351 -4.33 -9.60 19.44
C GLY A 351 -4.40 -10.75 18.43
N ILE A 352 -3.41 -10.89 17.55
CA ILE A 352 -3.29 -12.01 16.60
C ILE A 352 -1.87 -12.59 16.63
N ILE A 353 -1.65 -13.68 15.88
CA ILE A 353 -0.33 -14.27 15.67
C ILE A 353 0.13 -14.07 14.21
N PRO A 354 1.40 -14.32 13.86
CA PRO A 354 1.83 -14.38 12.47
C PRO A 354 1.02 -15.43 11.69
N GLY A 355 0.57 -15.07 10.49
CA GLY A 355 -0.38 -15.86 9.70
C GLY A 355 0.09 -16.22 8.29
N SER A 356 1.28 -15.77 7.87
CA SER A 356 1.86 -16.01 6.54
C SER A 356 3.16 -16.82 6.60
N GLY A 357 3.37 -17.55 7.70
CA GLY A 357 4.46 -18.49 7.93
C GLY A 357 5.52 -17.99 8.91
N GLY A 358 5.32 -16.86 9.58
CA GLY A 358 6.27 -16.30 10.54
C GLY A 358 6.55 -17.25 11.71
N THR A 359 5.52 -17.93 12.23
CA THR A 359 5.68 -18.88 13.35
C THR A 359 6.47 -20.12 12.97
N GLN A 360 6.62 -20.39 11.68
CA GLN A 360 7.28 -21.58 11.14
C GLN A 360 8.65 -21.26 10.54
N ARG A 361 8.77 -20.15 9.80
CA ARG A 361 10.01 -19.78 9.12
C ARG A 361 10.98 -19.09 10.06
N LEU A 362 10.54 -18.14 10.89
CA LEU A 362 11.45 -17.39 11.75
C LEU A 362 12.26 -18.31 12.70
N PRO A 363 11.66 -19.32 13.37
CA PRO A 363 12.40 -20.29 14.18
C PRO A 363 13.48 -21.06 13.40
N ARG A 364 13.24 -21.34 12.11
CA ARG A 364 14.21 -22.02 11.24
C ARG A 364 15.37 -21.11 10.85
N TRP A 365 15.17 -19.79 10.82
CA TRP A 365 16.19 -18.80 10.46
C TRP A 365 17.10 -18.42 11.63
N ILE A 366 16.54 -18.23 12.82
CA ILE A 366 17.29 -17.68 13.98
C ILE A 366 17.20 -18.53 15.26
N GLY A 367 16.68 -19.76 15.14
CA GLY A 367 16.44 -20.64 16.27
C GLY A 367 15.13 -20.34 17.01
N VAL A 368 14.58 -21.37 17.65
CA VAL A 368 13.26 -21.31 18.32
C VAL A 368 13.23 -20.29 19.45
N GLU A 369 14.27 -20.23 20.29
CA GLU A 369 14.29 -19.37 21.47
C GLU A 369 14.18 -17.89 21.11
N GLU A 370 15.07 -17.39 20.23
CA GLU A 370 15.07 -15.98 19.83
C GLU A 370 13.84 -15.63 19.01
N ALA A 371 13.44 -16.51 18.07
CA ALA A 371 12.23 -16.31 17.28
C ALA A 371 10.98 -16.20 18.17
N SER A 372 10.86 -17.08 19.18
CA SER A 372 9.73 -17.05 20.12
C SER A 372 9.73 -15.77 20.95
N ARG A 373 10.89 -15.31 21.44
CA ARG A 373 10.99 -14.04 22.19
C ARG A 373 10.54 -12.86 21.35
N MET A 374 10.99 -12.80 20.10
CA MET A 374 10.67 -11.72 19.17
C MET A 374 9.16 -11.67 18.85
N MET A 375 8.54 -12.81 18.55
CA MET A 375 7.10 -12.88 18.25
C MET A 375 6.23 -12.59 19.49
N ARG A 376 6.57 -13.16 20.64
CA ARG A 376 5.76 -13.06 21.87
C ARG A 376 5.83 -11.68 22.51
N THR A 377 6.93 -10.95 22.35
CA THR A 377 7.06 -9.57 22.84
C THR A 377 6.67 -8.52 21.81
N GLY A 378 6.51 -8.92 20.54
CA GLY A 378 6.27 -8.03 19.40
C GLY A 378 7.37 -6.98 19.18
N LYS A 379 8.56 -7.15 19.79
CA LYS A 379 9.65 -6.18 19.71
C LYS A 379 10.46 -6.39 18.43
N PRO A 380 10.63 -5.35 17.59
CA PRO A 380 11.47 -5.47 16.41
C PRO A 380 12.96 -5.48 16.79
N ILE A 381 13.77 -5.99 15.88
CA ILE A 381 15.24 -5.92 15.95
C ILE A 381 15.79 -4.83 15.03
N TYR A 382 16.97 -4.32 15.35
CA TYR A 382 17.73 -3.38 14.52
C TYR A 382 18.67 -4.13 13.55
N SER A 383 19.18 -3.45 12.52
CA SER A 383 19.96 -4.08 11.42
C SER A 383 21.12 -4.93 11.93
N LYS A 384 21.97 -4.35 12.81
CA LYS A 384 23.15 -5.04 13.34
C LYS A 384 22.80 -6.30 14.15
N LYS A 385 21.77 -6.25 15.02
CA LYS A 385 21.30 -7.45 15.74
C LYS A 385 20.79 -8.53 14.80
N GLY A 386 20.11 -8.16 13.71
CA GLY A 386 19.66 -9.13 12.72
C GLY A 386 20.80 -9.84 11.98
N VAL A 387 21.94 -9.17 11.75
CA VAL A 387 23.15 -9.81 11.24
C VAL A 387 23.77 -10.75 12.29
N GLU A 388 23.87 -10.32 13.54
CA GLU A 388 24.41 -11.14 14.65
C GLU A 388 23.59 -12.42 14.88
N LEU A 389 22.27 -12.35 14.75
CA LEU A 389 21.36 -13.50 14.86
C LEU A 389 21.34 -14.39 13.61
N GLY A 390 21.97 -13.95 12.51
CA GLY A 390 21.92 -14.67 11.24
C GLY A 390 20.63 -14.46 10.44
N LEU A 391 19.68 -13.61 10.87
CA LEU A 391 18.48 -13.27 10.09
C LEU A 391 18.85 -12.58 8.77
N PHE A 392 19.84 -11.68 8.82
CA PHE A 392 20.41 -11.02 7.65
C PHE A 392 21.80 -11.54 7.38
N SER A 393 22.19 -11.67 6.11
CA SER A 393 23.57 -12.06 5.77
C SER A 393 24.55 -10.90 5.92
N GLU A 394 24.10 -9.68 5.66
CA GLU A 394 24.89 -8.46 5.79
C GLU A 394 23.99 -7.23 5.91
N GLN A 395 24.58 -6.14 6.43
CA GLN A 395 24.03 -4.80 6.35
C GLN A 395 24.95 -3.93 5.50
N VAL A 396 24.37 -3.07 4.64
CA VAL A 396 25.12 -2.21 3.73
C VAL A 396 24.55 -0.79 3.70
N PRO A 397 25.34 0.22 3.25
CA PRO A 397 24.81 1.55 2.98
C PRO A 397 23.62 1.48 2.03
N ARG A 398 22.59 2.28 2.31
CA ARG A 398 21.34 2.30 1.53
C ARG A 398 21.56 2.42 0.02
N THR A 399 22.49 3.29 -0.37
CA THR A 399 22.82 3.59 -1.77
C THR A 399 23.42 2.39 -2.50
N GLN A 400 23.95 1.41 -1.77
CA GLN A 400 24.56 0.19 -2.32
C GLN A 400 23.65 -1.04 -2.21
N LEU A 401 22.50 -0.93 -1.52
CA LEU A 401 21.65 -2.07 -1.19
C LEU A 401 21.22 -2.88 -2.42
N ILE A 402 20.69 -2.22 -3.45
CA ILE A 402 20.18 -2.93 -4.64
C ILE A 402 21.32 -3.55 -5.44
N GLU A 403 22.41 -2.82 -5.65
CA GLU A 403 23.60 -3.35 -6.32
C GLU A 403 24.14 -4.58 -5.57
N ARG A 404 24.21 -4.51 -4.24
CA ARG A 404 24.65 -5.63 -3.42
C ARG A 404 23.68 -6.81 -3.51
N ALA A 405 22.37 -6.58 -3.47
CA ALA A 405 21.35 -7.62 -3.60
C ALA A 405 21.47 -8.35 -4.94
N VAL A 406 21.67 -7.61 -6.03
CA VAL A 406 21.85 -8.18 -7.39
C VAL A 406 23.10 -9.05 -7.44
N ASN A 407 24.23 -8.57 -6.92
CA ASN A 407 25.47 -9.34 -6.88
C ASN A 407 25.31 -10.60 -6.00
N ARG A 408 24.63 -10.49 -4.87
CA ARG A 408 24.30 -11.62 -4.00
C ARG A 408 23.44 -12.66 -4.71
N ALA A 409 22.41 -12.21 -5.43
CA ALA A 409 21.51 -13.07 -6.19
C ALA A 409 22.26 -13.85 -7.29
N ARG A 410 23.20 -13.21 -7.99
CA ARG A 410 24.09 -13.85 -8.97
C ARG A 410 25.07 -14.84 -8.34
N ASP A 411 25.66 -14.47 -7.20
CA ASP A 411 26.56 -15.35 -6.46
C ASP A 411 25.85 -16.64 -6.02
N ILE A 412 24.56 -16.56 -5.65
CA ILE A 412 23.76 -17.76 -5.35
C ILE A 412 23.40 -18.52 -6.63
N ALA A 413 22.99 -17.83 -7.71
CA ALA A 413 22.58 -18.47 -8.96
C ALA A 413 23.71 -19.25 -9.64
N SER A 414 24.95 -18.75 -9.52
CA SER A 414 26.16 -19.40 -10.03
C SER A 414 26.70 -20.52 -9.13
N GLY A 415 26.14 -20.70 -7.93
CA GLY A 415 26.61 -21.68 -6.94
C GLY A 415 27.85 -21.24 -6.16
N LYS A 416 28.33 -20.01 -6.34
CA LYS A 416 29.47 -19.46 -5.58
C LYS A 416 29.17 -19.33 -4.09
N ILE A 417 27.91 -19.03 -3.73
CA ILE A 417 27.42 -19.00 -2.35
C ILE A 417 26.18 -19.89 -2.25
N ARG A 418 26.04 -20.64 -1.16
CA ARG A 418 24.83 -21.44 -0.90
C ARG A 418 23.68 -20.54 -0.45
N PRO A 419 22.43 -20.82 -0.86
CA PRO A 419 21.27 -20.14 -0.29
C PRO A 419 21.20 -20.39 1.22
N ARG A 420 20.72 -19.40 1.98
CA ARG A 420 20.59 -19.46 3.44
C ARG A 420 19.24 -20.00 3.92
N HIS A 421 18.28 -20.16 3.01
CA HIS A 421 16.95 -20.63 3.33
C HIS A 421 16.99 -22.02 4.01
N PRO A 422 16.43 -22.18 5.23
CA PRO A 422 16.69 -23.34 6.11
C PRO A 422 15.99 -24.66 5.72
N GLY A 423 15.29 -24.70 4.59
CA GLY A 423 14.65 -25.91 4.06
C GLY A 423 13.37 -26.34 4.82
N PRO A 424 12.70 -27.42 4.37
CA PRO A 424 11.34 -27.75 4.82
C PRO A 424 11.29 -28.75 5.98
N ALA A 425 12.43 -29.22 6.49
CA ALA A 425 12.44 -30.25 7.54
C ALA A 425 11.80 -29.76 8.85
N PRO A 426 11.27 -30.67 9.68
CA PRO A 426 11.05 -30.40 11.11
C PRO A 426 12.33 -29.90 11.78
N ILE A 427 12.19 -29.06 12.81
CA ILE A 427 13.31 -28.60 13.62
C ILE A 427 13.15 -29.05 15.08
N ASP A 428 14.29 -29.22 15.75
CA ASP A 428 14.28 -29.47 17.19
C ASP A 428 13.62 -28.30 17.92
N THR A 429 12.64 -28.63 18.74
CA THR A 429 11.74 -27.66 19.36
C THR A 429 11.45 -28.09 20.79
N PRO A 430 11.80 -27.27 21.80
CA PRO A 430 11.59 -27.63 23.19
C PRO A 430 10.10 -27.78 23.49
N GLU A 431 9.77 -28.62 24.47
CA GLU A 431 8.38 -28.78 24.92
C GLU A 431 7.80 -27.49 25.51
N LYS A 432 8.64 -26.71 26.19
CA LYS A 432 8.28 -25.41 26.78
C LYS A 432 9.24 -24.33 26.27
N LEU A 433 8.66 -23.22 25.82
CA LEU A 433 9.43 -22.04 25.40
C LEU A 433 9.94 -21.26 26.63
N PRO A 434 11.09 -20.55 26.51
CA PRO A 434 11.58 -19.70 27.57
C PRO A 434 10.55 -18.66 28.04
N GLU A 435 10.60 -18.28 29.31
CA GLU A 435 9.71 -17.23 29.82
C GLU A 435 10.08 -15.86 29.23
N VAL A 436 9.06 -15.05 28.99
CA VAL A 436 9.19 -13.68 28.50
C VAL A 436 8.23 -12.76 29.24
N GLU A 437 8.63 -11.51 29.41
CA GLU A 437 7.77 -10.48 29.99
C GLU A 437 6.78 -9.96 28.94
N LEU A 438 5.53 -10.38 29.03
CA LEU A 438 4.46 -9.98 28.10
C LEU A 438 3.97 -8.53 28.33
N GLY A 439 4.07 -8.03 29.57
CA GLY A 439 3.52 -6.73 29.95
C GLY A 439 2.01 -6.67 29.68
N HIS A 440 1.59 -5.73 28.82
CA HIS A 440 0.19 -5.53 28.43
C HIS A 440 -0.35 -6.54 27.41
N LEU A 441 0.50 -7.36 26.79
CA LEU A 441 0.10 -8.24 25.68
C LEU A 441 -0.81 -9.38 26.15
N SER A 442 -1.66 -9.87 25.25
CA SER A 442 -2.63 -10.91 25.56
C SER A 442 -1.96 -12.25 25.90
N ARG A 443 -2.29 -12.81 27.08
CA ARG A 443 -1.90 -14.18 27.45
C ARG A 443 -2.63 -15.25 26.64
N ALA A 444 -3.88 -14.99 26.22
CA ALA A 444 -4.63 -15.91 25.37
C ALA A 444 -3.98 -16.05 24.00
N ILE A 445 -3.58 -14.92 23.39
CA ILE A 445 -2.85 -14.91 22.12
C ILE A 445 -1.45 -15.50 22.27
N ASP A 446 -0.75 -15.21 23.37
CA ASP A 446 0.55 -15.82 23.66
C ASP A 446 0.47 -17.35 23.75
N ALA A 447 -0.59 -17.90 24.36
CA ALA A 447 -0.80 -19.33 24.44
C ALA A 447 -1.00 -19.98 23.05
N ILE A 448 -1.79 -19.35 22.19
CA ILE A 448 -1.98 -19.78 20.79
C ILE A 448 -0.65 -19.71 20.03
N LEU A 449 0.10 -18.61 20.17
CA LEU A 449 1.41 -18.44 19.54
C LEU A 449 2.42 -19.49 20.00
N CYS A 450 2.46 -19.78 21.31
CA CYS A 450 3.34 -20.82 21.86
C CYS A 450 3.04 -22.17 21.22
N ARG A 451 1.76 -22.56 21.09
CA ARG A 451 1.35 -23.81 20.42
C ARG A 451 1.73 -23.81 18.94
N ALA A 452 1.48 -22.71 18.22
CA ALA A 452 1.87 -22.58 16.82
C ALA A 452 3.37 -22.86 16.60
N ILE A 453 4.22 -22.44 17.53
CA ILE A 453 5.66 -22.70 17.50
C ILE A 453 5.98 -24.13 17.97
N THR A 454 5.58 -24.51 19.18
CA THR A 454 6.02 -25.78 19.81
C THR A 454 5.49 -27.03 19.13
N GLU A 455 4.28 -26.96 18.57
CA GLU A 455 3.67 -28.06 17.81
C GLU A 455 3.94 -27.95 16.31
N GLY A 456 3.93 -26.73 15.75
CA GLY A 456 4.11 -26.50 14.32
C GLY A 456 5.54 -26.77 13.84
N CYS A 457 6.55 -26.33 14.59
CA CYS A 457 7.96 -26.50 14.20
C CYS A 457 8.44 -27.96 14.19
N LYS A 458 7.73 -28.85 14.92
CA LYS A 458 7.94 -30.31 14.91
C LYS A 458 7.39 -30.99 13.65
N LYS A 459 6.68 -30.25 12.79
CA LYS A 459 6.13 -30.73 11.52
C LYS A 459 7.02 -30.30 10.35
N PRO A 460 6.97 -31.02 9.20
CA PRO A 460 7.47 -30.49 7.94
C PRO A 460 6.85 -29.13 7.64
N LEU A 461 7.60 -28.24 7.00
CA LEU A 461 7.19 -26.85 6.79
C LEU A 461 5.78 -26.72 6.18
N PRO A 462 5.38 -27.46 5.13
CA PRO A 462 4.01 -27.36 4.60
C PRO A 462 2.92 -27.64 5.64
N GLU A 463 3.08 -28.68 6.46
CA GLU A 463 2.15 -29.02 7.53
C GLU A 463 2.17 -28.00 8.67
N GLY A 464 3.35 -27.48 9.02
CA GLY A 464 3.49 -26.40 9.98
C GLY A 464 2.80 -25.10 9.53
N LEU A 465 2.87 -24.78 8.23
CA LEU A 465 2.20 -23.61 7.65
C LEU A 465 0.68 -23.73 7.68
N GLU A 466 0.15 -24.93 7.40
CA GLU A 466 -1.28 -25.20 7.57
C GLU A 466 -1.71 -25.13 9.04
N PHE A 467 -0.90 -25.69 9.94
CA PHE A 467 -1.15 -25.63 11.38
C PHE A 467 -1.16 -24.19 11.91
N GLU A 468 -0.23 -23.35 11.47
CA GLU A 468 -0.24 -21.91 11.77
C GLU A 468 -1.55 -21.25 11.33
N SER A 469 -2.07 -21.56 10.15
CA SER A 469 -3.36 -21.01 9.71
C SER A 469 -4.51 -21.42 10.64
N ARG A 470 -4.50 -22.65 11.17
CA ARG A 470 -5.49 -23.09 12.17
C ARG A 470 -5.35 -22.34 13.49
N MET A 471 -4.12 -22.08 13.92
CA MET A 471 -3.85 -21.30 15.14
C MET A 471 -4.25 -19.83 14.96
N PHE A 472 -3.98 -19.23 13.80
CA PHE A 472 -4.43 -17.89 13.48
C PHE A 472 -5.96 -17.80 13.51
N ALA A 473 -6.65 -18.76 12.92
CA ALA A 473 -8.11 -18.86 12.99
C ALA A 473 -8.64 -19.03 14.43
N GLU A 474 -7.85 -19.63 15.33
CA GLU A 474 -8.21 -19.72 16.76
C GLU A 474 -8.23 -18.35 17.43
N CYS A 475 -7.39 -17.39 17.01
CA CYS A 475 -7.41 -16.01 17.53
C CYS A 475 -8.77 -15.32 17.34
N MET A 476 -9.50 -15.65 16.26
CA MET A 476 -10.85 -15.11 15.99
C MET A 476 -11.87 -15.44 17.09
N LYS A 477 -11.60 -16.47 17.89
CA LYS A 477 -12.48 -16.89 18.99
C LYS A 477 -12.21 -16.09 20.28
N THR A 478 -11.08 -15.38 20.36
CA THR A 478 -10.72 -14.55 21.51
C THR A 478 -11.44 -13.21 21.47
N LYS A 479 -11.70 -12.62 22.63
CA LYS A 479 -12.13 -11.22 22.73
C LYS A 479 -10.97 -10.28 22.39
N ASP A 480 -9.75 -10.71 22.72
CA ASP A 480 -8.54 -9.90 22.54
C ASP A 480 -8.24 -9.55 21.10
N MET A 481 -8.49 -10.45 20.15
CA MET A 481 -8.35 -10.11 18.72
C MET A 481 -9.23 -8.91 18.32
N ARG A 482 -10.49 -8.88 18.77
CA ARG A 482 -11.40 -7.77 18.48
C ARG A 482 -10.92 -6.48 19.13
N ILE A 483 -10.55 -6.55 20.40
CA ILE A 483 -10.01 -5.41 21.16
C ILE A 483 -8.77 -4.82 20.46
N GLY A 484 -7.83 -5.69 20.04
CA GLY A 484 -6.59 -5.27 19.39
C GLY A 484 -6.84 -4.59 18.05
N LEU A 485 -7.68 -5.19 17.19
CA LEU A 485 -8.04 -4.60 15.90
C LEU A 485 -8.78 -3.27 16.05
N GLU A 486 -9.80 -3.20 16.92
CA GLU A 486 -10.55 -1.97 17.18
C GLU A 486 -9.65 -0.86 17.73
N ASN A 487 -8.76 -1.19 18.68
CA ASN A 487 -7.80 -0.24 19.23
C ASN A 487 -6.84 0.27 18.15
N PHE A 488 -6.34 -0.60 17.27
CA PHE A 488 -5.45 -0.16 16.18
C PHE A 488 -6.18 0.76 15.20
N MET A 489 -7.40 0.41 14.80
CA MET A 489 -8.21 1.22 13.87
C MET A 489 -8.52 2.60 14.46
N LYS A 490 -8.77 2.66 15.77
CA LYS A 490 -9.12 3.92 16.45
C LYS A 490 -7.92 4.77 16.83
N ASN A 491 -6.86 4.15 17.34
CA ASN A 491 -5.76 4.83 18.03
C ASN A 491 -4.39 4.66 17.33
N GLY A 492 -4.31 3.81 16.31
CA GLY A 492 -3.12 3.57 15.50
C GLY A 492 -2.07 2.65 16.13
N PRO A 493 -0.94 2.41 15.43
CA PRO A 493 0.05 1.37 15.75
C PRO A 493 0.85 1.60 17.05
N ARG A 494 0.77 2.79 17.65
CA ARG A 494 1.54 3.13 18.87
C ARG A 494 0.71 2.99 20.15
N ALA A 495 -0.61 2.86 20.02
CA ALA A 495 -1.50 2.75 21.17
C ALA A 495 -1.55 1.30 21.65
N LYS A 496 -1.36 1.12 22.95
CA LYS A 496 -1.44 -0.18 23.60
C LYS A 496 -2.89 -0.57 23.81
N ALA A 497 -3.29 -1.75 23.34
CA ALA A 497 -4.61 -2.30 23.60
C ALA A 497 -4.72 -2.80 25.04
N GLU A 498 -5.91 -2.68 25.62
CA GLU A 498 -6.22 -3.21 26.95
C GLU A 498 -6.83 -4.62 26.80
N PHE A 499 -5.97 -5.62 26.62
CA PHE A 499 -6.39 -7.01 26.46
C PHE A 499 -6.97 -7.59 27.77
N VAL A 500 -8.03 -8.36 27.65
CA VAL A 500 -8.73 -9.04 28.75
C VAL A 500 -8.23 -10.47 28.99
N HIS A 501 -7.39 -10.99 28.10
CA HIS A 501 -6.78 -12.32 28.19
C HIS A 501 -7.77 -13.49 28.06
N GLU A 502 -8.84 -13.28 27.28
CA GLU A 502 -9.94 -14.23 27.05
C GLU A 502 -10.18 -14.54 25.57
#